data_AF-A0A7X6URB1-F1
#
_entry.id   AF-A0A7X6URB1-F1
#
_cell.length_a   1.000
_cell.length_b   1.000
_cell.length_c   1.000
_cell.angle_alpha   90.00
_cell.angle_beta   90.00
_cell.angle_gamma   90.00
#
_symmetry.space_group_name_H-M   'P 1'
#
loop_
_entity.id
_entity.type
_entity.pdbx_description
1 polymer ?
#
loop_
_entity_poly.entity_id
_entity_poly.type
_entity_poly.pdbx_seq_one_letter_code
_entity_poly.pdbx_strand_id
1 'polypeptide(L)'
;MKLTKTIARSLKLFCSLLSCLAFMTAGAETLKFDFSAILQPLSPNFALPLLGGGNGLSLVLERNTIRPGERWSEAYLEIKENLPPDAVELRAFIYDSQKDGHLVAEKMVIPSGLSARLSVDLRTLGLSAARLRVELAVNKVLQDAVETFLYAAPPQKILTPGERVKILLSPATTNLDALQPVTFGFPLPPGSLWAPQALRLVDNCGQEIPFQFETTALWAPDGSIKWGRFDSVVNVSSGCWVEVNQAEGLLPDQPVETKKTARGIKITIGQT
;
A
#
# COMPACT_ATOMS: atom_id res chain seq x y z
N MET A 1 39.24 -32.41 -30.28
CA MET A 1 37.75 -32.31 -30.25
C MET A 1 37.24 -32.39 -28.80
N LYS A 2 37.41 -31.33 -28.00
CA LYS A 2 36.90 -31.17 -26.62
C LYS A 2 37.18 -29.74 -26.16
N LEU A 3 36.44 -28.74 -26.65
CA LEU A 3 36.59 -27.35 -26.17
C LEU A 3 35.32 -26.47 -26.32
N THR A 4 34.12 -27.07 -26.28
CA THR A 4 32.86 -26.33 -26.48
C THR A 4 31.83 -26.46 -25.36
N LYS A 5 32.16 -27.10 -24.22
CA LYS A 5 31.19 -27.32 -23.12
C LYS A 5 31.27 -26.36 -21.92
N THR A 6 32.25 -25.45 -21.88
CA THR A 6 32.45 -24.60 -20.69
C THR A 6 31.74 -23.23 -20.76
N ILE A 7 31.38 -22.75 -21.95
CA ILE A 7 30.78 -21.40 -22.11
C ILE A 7 29.27 -21.38 -21.81
N ALA A 8 28.57 -22.52 -21.92
CA ALA A 8 27.13 -22.60 -21.69
C ALA A 8 26.69 -22.53 -20.21
N ARG A 9 27.62 -22.68 -19.24
CA ARG A 9 27.29 -22.57 -17.80
C ARG A 9 27.45 -21.15 -17.25
N SER A 10 28.29 -20.30 -17.83
CA SER A 10 28.42 -18.89 -17.38
C SER A 10 27.29 -17.98 -17.86
N LEU A 11 26.60 -18.31 -18.96
CA LEU A 11 25.50 -17.48 -19.46
C LEU A 11 24.20 -17.65 -18.65
N LYS A 12 24.00 -18.79 -17.96
CA LYS A 12 22.83 -19.00 -17.08
C LYS A 12 22.96 -18.28 -15.73
N LEU A 13 24.17 -18.05 -15.21
CA LEU A 13 24.35 -17.22 -14.01
C LEU A 13 24.21 -15.72 -14.32
N PHE A 14 24.52 -15.28 -15.54
CA PHE A 14 24.40 -13.87 -15.92
C PHE A 14 22.94 -13.42 -16.12
N CYS A 15 22.06 -14.29 -16.62
CA CYS A 15 20.62 -13.99 -16.71
C CYS A 15 19.89 -13.99 -15.36
N SER A 16 20.38 -14.73 -14.35
CA SER A 16 19.79 -14.74 -13.00
C SER A 16 20.20 -13.54 -12.15
N LEU A 17 21.34 -12.90 -12.47
CA LEU A 17 21.77 -11.66 -11.82
C LEU A 17 21.13 -10.42 -12.46
N LEU A 18 20.81 -10.44 -13.76
CA LEU A 18 20.07 -9.35 -14.41
C LEU A 18 18.57 -9.33 -14.06
N SER A 19 17.97 -10.44 -13.64
CA SER A 19 16.57 -10.47 -13.17
C SER A 19 16.40 -9.98 -11.72
N CYS A 20 17.47 -9.91 -10.93
CA CYS A 20 17.45 -9.21 -9.63
C CYS A 20 17.69 -7.70 -9.75
N LEU A 21 18.29 -7.22 -10.85
CA LEU A 21 18.58 -5.79 -11.03
C LEU A 21 17.44 -5.00 -11.69
N ALA A 22 16.41 -5.68 -12.20
CA ALA A 22 15.30 -5.04 -12.92
C ALA A 22 14.09 -4.64 -12.03
N PHE A 23 14.17 -4.82 -10.70
CA PHE A 23 13.10 -4.45 -9.75
C PHE A 23 13.37 -3.17 -8.94
N MET A 24 14.35 -2.34 -9.33
CA MET A 24 14.82 -1.20 -8.52
C MET A 24 14.47 0.18 -9.06
N THR A 25 13.55 0.31 -10.03
CA THR A 25 13.09 1.63 -10.50
C THR A 25 11.59 1.70 -10.82
N ALA A 26 10.76 1.08 -9.97
CA ALA A 26 9.38 1.55 -9.83
C ALA A 26 9.40 2.57 -8.68
N GLY A 27 9.27 3.86 -9.03
CA GLY A 27 9.38 4.98 -8.09
C GLY A 27 8.39 4.85 -6.94
N ALA A 28 8.84 4.28 -5.83
CA ALA A 28 8.15 4.41 -4.55
C ALA A 28 8.36 5.86 -4.11
N GLU A 29 7.33 6.70 -4.29
CA GLU A 29 7.25 7.95 -3.55
C GLU A 29 7.06 7.60 -2.07
N THR A 30 8.18 7.34 -1.40
CA THR A 30 8.28 6.92 0.01
C THR A 30 7.75 8.00 0.97
N LEU A 31 7.77 9.25 0.51
CA LEU A 31 7.20 10.40 1.17
C LEU A 31 6.40 11.14 0.10
N LYS A 32 5.07 11.13 0.26
CA LYS A 32 4.18 11.90 -0.59
C LYS A 32 4.00 13.28 0.03
N PHE A 33 4.05 14.30 -0.80
CA PHE A 33 3.79 15.67 -0.40
C PHE A 33 2.56 16.14 -1.14
N ASP A 34 1.53 16.49 -0.39
CA ASP A 34 0.38 17.18 -0.94
C ASP A 34 0.46 18.65 -0.54
N PHE A 35 0.66 19.51 -1.54
CA PHE A 35 0.76 20.95 -1.40
C PHE A 35 -0.56 21.66 -1.73
N SER A 36 -1.68 20.92 -1.77
CA SER A 36 -2.99 21.56 -1.95
C SER A 36 -3.19 22.61 -0.86
N ALA A 37 -3.41 23.85 -1.29
CA ALA A 37 -3.69 24.97 -0.41
C ALA A 37 -4.79 24.54 0.54
N ILE A 38 -4.52 24.66 1.84
CA ILE A 38 -5.49 24.40 2.89
C ILE A 38 -6.63 25.41 2.68
N LEU A 39 -7.66 25.03 1.93
CA LEU A 39 -8.87 25.85 1.79
C LEU A 39 -9.71 25.82 3.07
N GLN A 40 -9.33 25.00 4.06
CA GLN A 40 -9.94 24.98 5.38
C GLN A 40 -8.84 25.03 6.44
N PRO A 41 -8.53 26.21 7.02
CA PRO A 41 -7.67 26.27 8.20
C PRO A 41 -8.14 25.20 9.19
N LEU A 42 -7.19 24.45 9.76
CA LEU A 42 -7.48 23.48 10.83
C LEU A 42 -8.43 24.17 11.80
N SER A 43 -9.59 23.56 12.05
CA SER A 43 -10.59 24.16 12.92
C SER A 43 -9.90 24.56 14.23
N PRO A 44 -10.05 25.81 14.70
CA PRO A 44 -9.31 26.34 15.85
C PRO A 44 -9.56 25.58 17.17
N ASN A 45 -10.48 24.61 17.17
CA ASN A 45 -10.80 23.73 18.29
C ASN A 45 -10.06 22.39 18.29
N PHE A 46 -9.23 22.09 17.29
CA PHE A 46 -8.32 20.94 17.35
C PHE A 46 -7.10 21.30 18.20
N ALA A 47 -7.23 21.16 19.52
CA ALA A 47 -6.09 21.17 20.44
C ALA A 47 -5.26 19.89 20.22
N LEU A 48 -4.44 19.89 19.17
CA LEU A 48 -3.45 18.85 18.95
C LEU A 48 -2.34 19.02 19.98
N PRO A 49 -1.88 17.94 20.64
CA PRO A 49 -0.75 18.04 21.55
C PRO A 49 0.48 18.51 20.74
N LEU A 50 1.06 19.64 21.13
CA LEU A 50 2.38 20.05 20.68
C LEU A 50 3.38 18.99 21.12
N LEU A 51 3.84 18.15 20.18
CA LEU A 51 4.76 17.05 20.47
C LEU A 51 6.22 17.51 20.50
N GLY A 52 6.51 18.66 19.91
CA GLY A 52 7.81 19.31 19.94
C GLY A 52 7.73 20.69 19.28
N GLY A 53 8.45 21.65 19.83
CA GLY A 53 8.60 22.97 19.23
C GLY A 53 9.97 23.52 19.55
N GLY A 54 10.72 23.85 18.52
CA GLY A 54 11.91 24.67 18.66
C GLY A 54 11.54 26.15 18.62
N ASN A 55 12.55 27.02 18.60
CA ASN A 55 12.33 28.47 18.62
C ASN A 55 11.76 29.00 17.30
N GLY A 56 12.11 28.38 16.17
CA GLY A 56 11.70 28.81 14.82
C GLY A 56 10.73 27.85 14.12
N LEU A 57 10.60 26.60 14.58
CA LEU A 57 9.79 25.56 13.94
C LEU A 57 8.90 24.83 14.96
N SER A 58 7.60 24.73 14.67
CA SER A 58 6.65 23.84 15.34
C SER A 58 6.28 22.66 14.44
N LEU A 59 6.15 21.48 15.06
CA LEU A 59 5.65 20.28 14.40
C LEU A 59 4.47 19.74 15.19
N VAL A 60 3.36 19.53 14.48
CA VAL A 60 2.13 19.00 15.03
C VAL A 60 1.73 17.78 14.21
N LEU A 61 1.53 16.65 14.88
CA LEU A 61 1.00 15.46 14.23
C LEU A 61 -0.50 15.40 14.44
N GLU A 62 -1.24 14.91 13.43
CA GLU A 62 -2.63 14.50 13.65
C GLU A 62 -2.69 13.38 14.69
N ARG A 63 -1.73 12.46 14.62
CA ARG A 63 -1.49 11.35 15.56
C ARG A 63 -0.05 10.88 15.44
N ASN A 64 0.51 10.34 16.51
CA ASN A 64 1.84 9.72 16.49
C ASN A 64 1.80 8.21 16.18
N THR A 65 0.62 7.60 16.10
CA THR A 65 0.44 6.16 15.85
C THR A 65 -0.51 5.95 14.67
N ILE A 66 0.00 5.36 13.58
CA ILE A 66 -0.77 5.00 12.40
C ILE A 66 -1.56 3.72 12.70
N ARG A 67 -2.89 3.75 12.52
CA ARG A 67 -3.75 2.59 12.79
C ARG A 67 -3.49 1.48 11.78
N PRO A 68 -3.78 0.21 12.08
CA PRO A 68 -3.35 -0.92 11.26
C PRO A 68 -3.74 -0.82 9.78
N GLY A 69 -4.94 -0.29 9.48
CA GLY A 69 -5.43 -0.13 8.11
C GLY A 69 -5.22 1.24 7.45
N GLU A 70 -4.60 2.18 8.14
CA GLU A 70 -4.18 3.48 7.60
C GLU A 70 -2.77 3.36 7.02
N ARG A 71 -2.44 4.11 5.96
CA ARG A 71 -1.08 4.12 5.40
C ARG A 71 -0.23 5.24 5.98
N TRP A 72 -0.81 6.42 6.04
CA TRP A 72 -0.12 7.68 6.27
C TRP A 72 -0.27 8.18 7.70
N SER A 73 0.78 8.85 8.21
CA SER A 73 0.69 9.81 9.31
C SER A 73 0.86 11.21 8.74
N GLU A 74 0.01 12.15 9.15
CA GLU A 74 0.09 13.54 8.71
C GLU A 74 0.79 14.39 9.77
N ALA A 75 1.75 15.19 9.31
CA ALA A 75 2.46 16.20 10.08
C ALA A 75 2.24 17.57 9.46
N TYR A 76 1.90 18.53 10.33
CA TYR A 76 1.79 19.94 10.02
C TYR A 76 2.98 20.66 10.62
N LEU A 77 3.64 21.45 9.78
CA LEU A 77 4.81 22.23 10.13
C LEU A 77 4.42 23.70 10.08
N GLU A 78 4.85 24.46 11.08
CA GLU A 78 4.66 25.91 11.14
C GLU A 78 6.00 26.59 11.45
N ILE A 79 6.35 27.56 10.62
CA ILE A 79 7.53 28.40 10.76
C ILE A 79 7.10 29.63 11.54
N LYS A 80 7.67 29.83 12.73
CA LYS A 80 7.25 30.88 13.67
C LYS A 80 7.69 32.28 13.25
N GLU A 81 8.70 32.38 12.41
CA GLU A 81 9.27 33.64 11.95
C GLU A 81 8.89 33.92 10.50
N ASN A 82 8.58 35.18 10.19
CA ASN A 82 8.30 35.61 8.82
C ASN A 82 9.62 35.74 8.04
N LEU A 83 10.12 34.62 7.57
CA LEU A 83 11.37 34.52 6.83
C LEU A 83 11.12 34.62 5.32
N PRO A 84 12.07 35.19 4.52
CA PRO A 84 11.95 35.21 3.07
C PRO A 84 11.78 33.78 2.51
N PRO A 85 10.76 33.51 1.67
CA PRO A 85 10.47 32.15 1.20
C PRO A 85 11.64 31.47 0.45
N ASP A 86 12.46 32.27 -0.22
CA ASP A 86 13.66 31.83 -0.96
C ASP A 86 14.86 31.52 -0.06
N ALA A 87 14.85 32.01 1.18
CA ALA A 87 15.88 31.75 2.17
C ALA A 87 15.61 30.49 3.01
N VAL A 88 14.38 29.96 2.98
CA VAL A 88 13.92 28.87 3.84
C VAL A 88 14.10 27.51 3.15
N GLU A 89 14.80 26.60 3.81
CA GLU A 89 14.85 25.19 3.46
C GLU A 89 14.33 24.34 4.63
N LEU A 90 13.32 23.51 4.38
CA LEU A 90 12.89 22.48 5.31
C LEU A 90 13.36 21.10 4.84
N ARG A 91 13.89 20.28 5.75
CA ARG A 91 14.30 18.90 5.46
C ARG A 91 13.73 17.95 6.49
N ALA A 92 13.08 16.89 6.03
CA ALA A 92 12.53 15.83 6.87
C ALA A 92 13.38 14.57 6.75
N PHE A 93 13.67 13.95 7.88
CA PHE A 93 14.47 12.74 8.02
C PHE A 93 13.69 11.69 8.81
N ILE A 94 13.71 10.45 8.33
CA ILE A 94 13.15 9.30 9.02
C ILE A 94 14.29 8.38 9.43
N TYR A 95 14.41 8.11 10.74
CA TYR A 95 15.37 7.18 11.30
C TYR A 95 14.68 5.94 11.84
N ASP A 96 15.25 4.76 11.57
CA ASP A 96 14.80 3.50 12.16
C ASP A 96 15.12 3.50 13.66
N SER A 97 14.08 3.47 14.50
CA SER A 97 14.26 3.49 15.96
C SER A 97 14.74 2.14 16.52
N GLN A 98 14.69 1.07 15.73
CA GLN A 98 15.12 -0.27 16.15
C GLN A 98 16.55 -0.60 15.73
N LYS A 99 17.13 0.14 14.78
CA LYS A 99 18.49 -0.09 14.25
C LYS A 99 19.41 1.10 14.52
N ASP A 100 19.71 1.35 15.79
CA ASP A 100 20.65 2.40 16.24
C ASP A 100 20.41 3.80 15.65
N GLY A 101 19.18 4.10 15.23
CA GLY A 101 18.86 5.39 14.60
C GLY A 101 19.39 5.52 13.17
N HIS A 102 19.53 4.44 12.41
CA HIS A 102 19.93 4.48 11.00
C HIS A 102 18.98 5.35 10.15
N LEU A 103 19.52 6.23 9.31
CA LEU A 103 18.73 7.06 8.40
C LEU A 103 18.10 6.20 7.29
N VAL A 104 16.76 6.16 7.25
CA VAL A 104 16.00 5.36 6.28
C VAL A 104 15.54 6.21 5.10
N ALA A 105 15.11 7.44 5.34
CA ALA A 105 14.66 8.34 4.28
C ALA A 105 14.97 9.81 4.62
N GLU A 106 15.20 10.60 3.58
CA GLU A 106 15.34 12.06 3.65
C GLU A 106 14.48 12.69 2.56
N LYS A 107 13.89 13.85 2.84
CA LYS A 107 13.27 14.69 1.81
C LYS A 107 13.30 16.17 2.14
N MET A 108 13.58 16.98 1.13
CA MET A 108 13.29 18.41 1.13
C MET A 108 11.78 18.67 1.10
N VAL A 109 11.32 19.57 1.98
CA VAL A 109 9.93 19.98 2.13
C VAL A 109 9.81 21.42 1.65
N ILE A 110 8.87 21.69 0.73
CA ILE A 110 8.65 23.02 0.18
C ILE A 110 7.52 23.69 0.97
N PRO A 111 7.79 24.73 1.78
CA PRO A 111 6.73 25.40 2.52
C PRO A 111 5.81 26.21 1.59
N SER A 112 4.53 26.29 1.98
CA SER A 112 3.55 27.23 1.45
C SER A 112 3.37 28.36 2.47
N GLY A 113 4.07 29.47 2.24
CA GLY A 113 4.16 30.57 3.20
C GLY A 113 4.89 30.11 4.47
N LEU A 114 4.24 30.24 5.62
CA LEU A 114 4.77 29.84 6.94
C LEU A 114 4.39 28.42 7.35
N SER A 115 3.84 27.62 6.43
CA SER A 115 3.33 26.29 6.75
C SER A 115 3.78 25.24 5.75
N ALA A 116 3.89 23.99 6.19
CA ALA A 116 4.08 22.86 5.30
C ALA A 116 3.35 21.62 5.82
N ARG A 117 3.04 20.68 4.92
CA ARG A 117 2.47 19.38 5.26
C ARG A 117 3.41 18.27 4.82
N LEU A 118 3.49 17.24 5.66
CA LEU A 118 4.31 16.05 5.43
C LEU A 118 3.46 14.81 5.72
N SER A 119 3.38 13.90 4.74
CA SER A 119 2.73 12.59 4.91
C SER A 119 3.80 11.50 4.98
N VAL A 120 3.83 10.76 6.08
CA VAL A 120 4.84 9.73 6.35
C VAL A 120 4.23 8.33 6.25
N ASP A 121 4.81 7.46 5.42
CA ASP A 121 4.41 6.05 5.31
C ASP A 121 5.49 5.12 5.88
N LEU A 122 5.26 4.67 7.12
CA LEU A 122 6.16 3.73 7.77
C LEU A 122 6.05 2.31 7.21
N ARG A 123 4.95 1.94 6.55
CA ARG A 123 4.72 0.57 6.07
C ARG A 123 5.49 0.25 4.81
N THR A 124 5.49 1.16 3.83
CA THR A 124 6.36 0.99 2.65
C THR A 124 7.83 0.98 3.03
N LEU A 125 8.19 1.67 4.12
CA LEU A 125 9.52 1.65 4.72
C LEU A 125 9.84 0.39 5.53
N GLY A 126 8.85 -0.47 5.80
CA GLY A 126 9.02 -1.66 6.63
C GLY A 126 9.33 -1.36 8.10
N LEU A 127 8.90 -0.19 8.61
CA LEU A 127 9.15 0.27 9.97
C LEU A 127 7.89 0.13 10.85
N SER A 128 8.07 -0.37 12.07
CA SER A 128 7.02 -0.37 13.11
C SER A 128 7.12 0.83 14.05
N ALA A 129 8.31 1.44 14.15
CA ALA A 129 8.59 2.66 14.87
C ALA A 129 9.68 3.45 14.14
N ALA A 130 9.57 4.77 14.13
CA ALA A 130 10.55 5.64 13.51
C ALA A 130 10.67 6.97 14.26
N ARG A 131 11.84 7.58 14.17
CA ARG A 131 12.06 8.95 14.63
C ARG A 131 11.98 9.87 13.41
N LEU A 132 11.03 10.79 13.43
CA LEU A 132 10.90 11.88 12.46
C LEU A 132 11.66 13.09 12.99
N ARG A 133 12.62 13.58 12.23
CA ARG A 133 13.31 14.87 12.48
C ARG A 133 13.00 15.81 11.34
N VAL A 134 12.64 17.05 11.65
CA VAL A 134 12.49 18.11 10.65
C VAL A 134 13.42 19.24 11.02
N GLU A 135 14.25 19.63 10.05
CA GLU A 135 15.22 20.71 10.18
C GLU A 135 14.76 21.93 9.39
N LEU A 136 14.92 23.11 9.99
CA LEU A 136 14.76 24.41 9.37
C LEU A 136 16.15 25.03 9.17
N ALA A 137 16.53 25.23 7.92
CA ALA A 137 17.71 26.00 7.55
C ALA A 137 17.31 27.32 6.90
N VAL A 138 18.03 28.39 7.25
CA VAL A 138 17.87 29.73 6.67
C VAL A 138 19.19 30.14 6.05
N ASN A 139 19.20 30.48 4.76
CA ASN A 139 20.41 30.75 4.01
C ASN A 139 21.46 29.62 4.17
N LYS A 140 20.99 28.36 4.15
CA LYS A 140 21.79 27.13 4.35
C LYS A 140 22.43 26.97 5.73
N VAL A 141 22.07 27.80 6.70
CA VAL A 141 22.48 27.65 8.09
C VAL A 141 21.34 27.03 8.88
N LEU A 142 21.58 25.89 9.52
CA LEU A 142 20.60 25.25 10.40
C LEU A 142 20.23 26.22 11.53
N GLN A 143 18.95 26.59 11.60
CA GLN A 143 18.42 27.47 12.65
C GLN A 143 17.71 26.67 13.74
N ASP A 144 16.94 25.65 13.33
CA ASP A 144 16.12 24.90 14.27
C ASP A 144 15.91 23.46 13.80
N ALA A 145 15.60 22.59 14.75
CA ALA A 145 15.24 21.20 14.47
C ALA A 145 14.22 20.71 15.49
N VAL A 146 13.20 20.01 15.01
CA VAL A 146 12.17 19.38 15.84
C VAL A 146 12.15 17.88 15.57
N GLU A 147 11.99 17.10 16.63
CA GLU A 147 11.94 15.65 16.57
C GLU A 147 10.69 15.10 17.23
N THR A 148 10.19 13.98 16.71
CA THR A 148 9.09 13.23 17.29
C THR A 148 9.20 11.75 16.92
N PHE A 149 8.51 10.90 17.66
CA PHE A 149 8.40 9.48 17.35
C PHE A 149 7.08 9.17 16.65
N LEU A 150 7.16 8.34 15.63
CA LEU A 150 6.04 7.79 14.89
C LEU A 150 5.99 6.27 15.08
N TYR A 151 4.80 5.72 15.15
CA TYR A 151 4.56 4.29 15.30
C TYR A 151 3.58 3.80 14.24
N ALA A 152 3.76 2.57 13.76
CA ALA A 152 2.79 1.88 12.93
C ALA A 152 2.24 0.69 13.72
N ALA A 153 0.96 0.75 14.07
CA ALA A 153 0.30 -0.36 14.75
C ALA A 153 0.28 -1.59 13.83
N PRO A 154 0.59 -2.79 14.37
CA PRO A 154 0.59 -4.02 13.58
C PRO A 154 -0.82 -4.36 13.08
N PRO A 155 -0.96 -5.17 12.01
CA PRO A 155 -2.25 -5.69 11.56
C PRO A 155 -3.04 -6.31 12.72
N GLN A 156 -4.36 -6.06 12.78
CA GLN A 156 -5.20 -6.64 13.85
C GLN A 156 -5.21 -8.16 13.80
N LYS A 157 -5.21 -8.72 12.59
CA LYS A 157 -5.00 -10.13 12.32
C LYS A 157 -4.10 -10.24 11.09
N ILE A 158 -2.97 -10.91 11.26
CA ILE A 158 -2.07 -11.25 10.15
C ILE A 158 -2.67 -12.45 9.45
N LEU A 159 -2.92 -12.31 8.15
CA LEU A 159 -3.32 -13.42 7.30
C LEU A 159 -2.07 -14.21 6.94
N THR A 160 -1.99 -15.45 7.39
CA THR A 160 -0.81 -16.29 7.13
C THR A 160 -0.92 -16.95 5.76
N PRO A 161 0.17 -17.07 4.99
CA PRO A 161 0.17 -17.86 3.76
C PRO A 161 -0.37 -19.28 4.01
N GLY A 162 -1.30 -19.73 3.16
CA GLY A 162 -2.03 -20.99 3.30
C GLY A 162 -3.25 -20.93 4.22
N GLU A 163 -3.53 -19.80 4.88
CA GLU A 163 -4.78 -19.62 5.62
C GLU A 163 -5.97 -19.65 4.66
N ARG A 164 -6.97 -20.47 4.98
CA ARG A 164 -8.18 -20.66 4.16
C ARG A 164 -9.43 -20.24 4.91
N VAL A 165 -10.26 -19.42 4.27
CA VAL A 165 -11.58 -19.05 4.76
C VAL A 165 -12.63 -19.73 3.89
N LYS A 166 -13.43 -20.62 4.49
CA LYS A 166 -14.50 -21.32 3.77
C LYS A 166 -15.60 -20.34 3.38
N ILE A 167 -16.01 -20.37 2.12
CA ILE A 167 -17.16 -19.63 1.62
C ILE A 167 -18.38 -20.55 1.66
N LEU A 168 -19.42 -20.09 2.37
CA LEU A 168 -20.68 -20.80 2.46
C LEU A 168 -21.59 -20.33 1.33
N LEU A 169 -21.70 -21.14 0.28
CA LEU A 169 -22.56 -20.88 -0.87
C LEU A 169 -23.93 -21.47 -0.63
N SER A 170 -24.98 -20.69 -0.90
CA SER A 170 -26.36 -21.18 -0.95
C SER A 170 -26.69 -21.49 -2.40
N PRO A 171 -26.99 -22.76 -2.75
CA PRO A 171 -27.25 -23.12 -4.14
C PRO A 171 -28.52 -22.42 -4.63
N ALA A 172 -28.45 -21.81 -5.82
CA ALA A 172 -29.62 -21.20 -6.44
C ALA A 172 -30.52 -22.22 -7.15
N THR A 173 -30.01 -23.43 -7.38
CA THR A 173 -30.71 -24.51 -8.08
C THR A 173 -30.59 -25.82 -7.33
N THR A 174 -31.44 -26.78 -7.66
CA THR A 174 -31.37 -28.14 -7.10
C THR A 174 -30.24 -28.98 -7.69
N ASN A 175 -29.63 -28.55 -8.80
CA ASN A 175 -28.48 -29.23 -9.39
C ASN A 175 -27.18 -28.68 -8.77
N LEU A 176 -26.72 -29.36 -7.71
CA LEU A 176 -25.54 -28.96 -6.95
C LEU A 176 -24.22 -29.15 -7.72
N ASP A 177 -24.23 -29.98 -8.77
CA ASP A 177 -23.04 -30.32 -9.56
C ASP A 177 -22.86 -29.40 -10.78
N ALA A 178 -23.84 -28.54 -11.06
CA ALA A 178 -23.72 -27.55 -12.11
C ALA A 178 -22.76 -26.41 -11.69
N LEU A 179 -21.95 -25.94 -12.63
CA LEU A 179 -21.22 -24.70 -12.49
C LEU A 179 -22.20 -23.52 -12.37
N GLN A 180 -22.05 -22.73 -11.31
CA GLN A 180 -22.92 -21.58 -11.02
C GLN A 180 -22.06 -20.31 -10.91
N PRO A 181 -22.47 -19.20 -11.56
CA PRO A 181 -21.85 -17.91 -11.31
C PRO A 181 -22.16 -17.46 -9.88
N VAL A 182 -21.13 -17.05 -9.14
CA VAL A 182 -21.27 -16.56 -7.77
C VAL A 182 -20.56 -15.23 -7.62
N THR A 183 -21.22 -14.34 -6.87
CA THR A 183 -20.67 -13.06 -6.44
C THR A 183 -20.79 -12.99 -4.92
N PHE A 184 -19.68 -12.74 -4.21
CA PHE A 184 -19.72 -12.62 -2.76
C PHE A 184 -18.71 -11.60 -2.24
N GLY A 185 -19.05 -11.02 -1.08
CA GLY A 185 -18.17 -10.11 -0.35
C GLY A 185 -17.24 -10.86 0.60
N PHE A 186 -16.00 -10.37 0.72
CA PHE A 186 -14.99 -10.91 1.62
C PHE A 186 -14.45 -9.79 2.53
N PRO A 187 -14.77 -9.80 3.83
CA PRO A 187 -14.27 -8.80 4.76
C PRO A 187 -12.82 -9.10 5.16
N LEU A 188 -12.01 -8.06 5.26
CA LEU A 188 -10.60 -8.14 5.61
C LEU A 188 -10.29 -7.31 6.87
N PRO A 189 -9.55 -7.87 7.85
CA PRO A 189 -9.11 -7.14 9.02
C PRO A 189 -8.25 -5.90 8.67
N PRO A 190 -8.26 -4.84 9.51
CA PRO A 190 -7.39 -3.69 9.32
C PRO A 190 -5.91 -4.09 9.20
N GLY A 191 -5.26 -3.64 8.13
CA GLY A 191 -3.84 -3.85 7.88
C GLY A 191 -3.47 -5.22 7.34
N SER A 192 -4.43 -6.12 7.15
CA SER A 192 -4.13 -7.52 6.79
C SER A 192 -3.80 -7.72 5.32
N LEU A 193 -4.36 -6.90 4.43
CA LEU A 193 -4.17 -7.01 2.99
C LEU A 193 -4.16 -5.62 2.34
N TRP A 194 -3.08 -5.31 1.62
CA TRP A 194 -2.88 -4.03 0.95
C TRP A 194 -3.10 -4.08 -0.55
N ALA A 195 -2.98 -5.28 -1.12
CA ALA A 195 -3.08 -5.50 -2.54
C ALA A 195 -3.74 -6.87 -2.79
N PRO A 196 -4.61 -7.00 -3.80
CA PRO A 196 -5.44 -8.20 -3.99
C PRO A 196 -4.66 -9.43 -4.45
N GLN A 197 -3.43 -9.27 -4.95
CA GLN A 197 -2.60 -10.34 -5.53
C GLN A 197 -2.19 -11.41 -4.51
N ALA A 198 -2.38 -11.17 -3.21
CA ALA A 198 -2.12 -12.19 -2.20
C ALA A 198 -3.35 -13.09 -1.92
N LEU A 199 -4.42 -13.00 -2.71
CA LEU A 199 -5.61 -13.84 -2.57
C LEU A 199 -5.74 -14.80 -3.75
N ARG A 200 -6.19 -16.02 -3.45
CA ARG A 200 -6.61 -17.03 -4.42
C ARG A 200 -7.99 -17.54 -4.07
N LEU A 201 -8.71 -17.99 -5.09
CA LEU A 201 -9.91 -18.78 -4.90
C LEU A 201 -9.58 -20.23 -5.20
N VAL A 202 -9.85 -21.15 -4.27
CA VAL A 202 -9.53 -22.56 -4.43
C VAL A 202 -10.70 -23.46 -4.08
N ASP A 203 -10.70 -24.69 -4.59
CA ASP A 203 -11.66 -25.74 -4.25
C ASP A 203 -11.20 -26.59 -3.04
N ASN A 204 -11.94 -27.68 -2.76
CA ASN A 204 -11.67 -28.60 -1.65
C ASN A 204 -10.29 -29.27 -1.75
N CYS A 205 -9.82 -29.48 -2.98
CA CYS A 205 -8.55 -30.10 -3.30
C CYS A 205 -7.39 -29.08 -3.29
N GLY A 206 -7.69 -27.79 -3.12
CA GLY A 206 -6.71 -26.70 -3.25
C GLY A 206 -6.40 -26.34 -4.70
N GLN A 207 -7.20 -26.83 -5.66
CA GLN A 207 -7.10 -26.41 -7.05
C GLN A 207 -7.65 -25.01 -7.20
N GLU A 208 -6.94 -24.17 -7.96
CA GLU A 208 -7.33 -22.78 -8.18
C GLU A 208 -8.55 -22.68 -9.09
N ILE A 209 -9.48 -21.82 -8.68
CA ILE A 209 -10.70 -21.48 -9.42
C ILE A 209 -10.48 -20.09 -10.02
N PRO A 210 -10.63 -19.89 -11.34
CA PRO A 210 -10.54 -18.56 -11.94
C PRO A 210 -11.54 -17.59 -11.32
N PHE A 211 -11.10 -16.39 -10.99
CA PHE A 211 -11.93 -15.37 -10.37
C PHE A 211 -11.56 -13.96 -10.85
N GLN A 212 -12.50 -13.04 -10.66
CA GLN A 212 -12.25 -11.60 -10.68
C GLN A 212 -12.39 -11.07 -9.26
N PHE A 213 -11.56 -10.10 -8.91
CA PHE A 213 -11.59 -9.44 -7.62
C PHE A 213 -11.67 -7.93 -7.77
N GLU A 214 -12.60 -7.32 -7.04
CA GLU A 214 -12.74 -5.87 -6.97
C GLU A 214 -12.63 -5.41 -5.50
N THR A 215 -11.75 -4.44 -5.24
CA THR A 215 -11.73 -3.76 -3.95
C THR A 215 -12.93 -2.84 -3.85
N THR A 216 -13.87 -3.16 -2.96
CA THR A 216 -15.12 -2.39 -2.78
C THR A 216 -15.06 -1.40 -1.62
N ALA A 217 -14.14 -1.58 -0.68
CA ALA A 217 -13.88 -0.61 0.38
C ALA A 217 -12.44 -0.70 0.92
N LEU A 218 -11.93 0.44 1.40
CA LEU A 218 -10.66 0.57 2.13
C LEU A 218 -10.90 0.99 3.58
N TRP A 219 -9.95 0.71 4.47
CA TRP A 219 -9.99 1.17 5.87
C TRP A 219 -9.69 2.67 6.02
N ALA A 220 -8.97 3.25 5.08
CA ALA A 220 -8.62 4.67 4.98
C ALA A 220 -8.32 5.03 3.51
N PRO A 221 -8.24 6.31 3.13
CA PRO A 221 -7.65 6.70 1.85
C PRO A 221 -6.26 6.07 1.69
N ASP A 222 -6.02 5.40 0.56
CA ASP A 222 -4.81 4.61 0.29
C ASP A 222 -4.48 3.52 1.34
N GLY A 223 -5.45 3.14 2.17
CA GLY A 223 -5.29 2.16 3.24
C GLY A 223 -5.41 0.70 2.81
N SER A 224 -5.36 -0.20 3.78
CA SER A 224 -5.58 -1.63 3.53
C SER A 224 -7.02 -1.91 3.08
N ILE A 225 -7.20 -2.98 2.30
CA ILE A 225 -8.50 -3.44 1.82
C ILE A 225 -9.38 -3.81 3.02
N LYS A 226 -10.59 -3.27 3.05
CA LYS A 226 -11.63 -3.58 4.06
C LYS A 226 -12.64 -4.59 3.53
N TRP A 227 -13.05 -4.41 2.27
CA TRP A 227 -13.98 -5.30 1.59
C TRP A 227 -13.49 -5.57 0.17
N GLY A 228 -13.47 -6.85 -0.19
CA GLY A 228 -13.30 -7.32 -1.56
C GLY A 228 -14.58 -7.97 -2.07
N ARG A 229 -14.82 -7.90 -3.37
CA ARG A 229 -15.84 -8.70 -4.05
C ARG A 229 -15.15 -9.71 -4.95
N PHE A 230 -15.55 -10.97 -4.82
CA PHE A 230 -15.18 -12.03 -5.75
C PHE A 230 -16.31 -12.28 -6.72
N ASP A 231 -15.97 -12.46 -7.99
CA ASP A 231 -16.85 -12.88 -9.07
C ASP A 231 -16.22 -14.12 -9.72
N SER A 232 -16.91 -15.26 -9.72
CA SER A 232 -16.35 -16.53 -10.22
C SER A 232 -17.45 -17.49 -10.69
N VAL A 233 -17.07 -18.54 -11.40
CA VAL A 233 -17.93 -19.67 -11.75
C VAL A 233 -17.44 -20.89 -10.97
N VAL A 234 -18.28 -21.40 -10.07
CA VAL A 234 -17.89 -22.46 -9.12
C VAL A 234 -18.82 -23.66 -9.22
N ASN A 235 -18.30 -24.84 -8.91
CA ASN A 235 -19.14 -25.99 -8.58
C ASN A 235 -19.49 -25.92 -7.09
N VAL A 236 -20.78 -25.77 -6.77
CA VAL A 236 -21.24 -25.60 -5.38
C VAL A 236 -20.99 -26.86 -4.55
N SER A 237 -21.10 -28.06 -5.12
CA SER A 237 -20.83 -29.32 -4.41
C SER A 237 -19.35 -29.51 -4.06
N SER A 238 -18.44 -28.98 -4.89
CA SER A 238 -16.99 -28.98 -4.63
C SER A 238 -16.54 -27.98 -3.56
N GLY A 239 -17.42 -27.05 -3.15
CA GLY A 239 -17.09 -25.99 -2.19
C GLY A 239 -16.07 -24.97 -2.70
N CYS A 240 -15.84 -23.91 -1.93
CA CYS A 240 -14.94 -22.84 -2.30
C CYS A 240 -14.29 -22.18 -1.07
N TRP A 241 -13.00 -21.84 -1.17
CA TRP A 241 -12.22 -21.17 -0.13
C TRP A 241 -11.46 -19.99 -0.71
N VAL A 242 -11.42 -18.91 0.05
CA VAL A 242 -10.43 -17.85 -0.18
C VAL A 242 -9.16 -18.26 0.56
N GLU A 243 -8.08 -18.45 -0.17
CA GLU A 243 -6.76 -18.78 0.34
C GLU A 243 -5.83 -17.56 0.25
N VAL A 244 -5.08 -17.30 1.31
CA VAL A 244 -4.06 -16.26 1.32
C VAL A 244 -2.76 -16.87 0.79
N ASN A 245 -2.28 -16.43 -0.36
CA ASN A 245 -1.02 -16.90 -0.94
C ASN A 245 -0.43 -15.81 -1.85
N GLN A 246 0.88 -15.61 -1.82
CA GLN A 246 1.56 -14.62 -2.67
C GLN A 246 1.69 -15.10 -4.13
N ALA A 247 0.60 -15.57 -4.74
CA ALA A 247 0.60 -16.08 -6.10
C ALA A 247 -0.05 -15.08 -7.05
N GLU A 248 0.53 -14.90 -8.23
CA GLU A 248 -0.14 -14.22 -9.34
C GLU A 248 -1.40 -15.02 -9.72
N GLY A 249 -2.58 -14.42 -9.60
CA GLY A 249 -3.84 -15.10 -9.87
C GLY A 249 -3.95 -15.60 -11.31
N LEU A 250 -4.53 -16.78 -11.51
CA LEU A 250 -4.79 -17.31 -12.84
C LEU A 250 -5.86 -16.49 -13.56
N LEU A 251 -5.53 -16.05 -14.78
CA LEU A 251 -6.51 -15.49 -15.71
C LEU A 251 -7.42 -16.62 -16.22
N PRO A 252 -8.72 -16.35 -16.47
CA PRO A 252 -9.61 -17.34 -17.05
C PRO A 252 -9.14 -17.74 -18.45
N ASP A 253 -9.24 -19.02 -18.78
CA ASP A 253 -8.87 -19.57 -20.11
C ASP A 253 -9.66 -18.90 -21.25
N GLN A 254 -10.87 -18.40 -20.95
CA GLN A 254 -11.71 -17.66 -21.87
C GLN A 254 -12.14 -16.32 -21.24
N PRO A 255 -11.34 -15.25 -21.39
CA PRO A 255 -11.71 -13.94 -20.89
C PRO A 255 -12.93 -13.38 -21.62
N VAL A 256 -13.71 -12.54 -20.94
CA VAL A 256 -14.82 -11.81 -21.57
C VAL A 256 -14.25 -10.83 -22.59
N GLU A 257 -14.67 -10.96 -23.85
CA GLU A 257 -14.25 -10.05 -24.91
C GLU A 257 -15.33 -9.00 -25.18
N THR A 258 -14.93 -7.72 -25.23
CA THR A 258 -15.81 -6.63 -25.62
C THR A 258 -15.38 -6.02 -26.95
N LYS A 259 -16.29 -5.96 -27.92
CA LYS A 259 -16.05 -5.32 -29.23
C LYS A 259 -17.08 -4.23 -29.48
N LYS A 260 -16.62 -3.00 -29.68
CA LYS A 260 -17.46 -1.89 -30.15
C LYS A 260 -17.82 -2.12 -31.63
N THR A 261 -19.09 -2.01 -31.95
CA THR A 261 -19.63 -2.16 -33.30
C THR A 261 -20.43 -0.90 -33.69
N ALA A 262 -20.78 -0.76 -34.96
CA ALA A 262 -21.64 0.34 -35.43
C ALA A 262 -23.04 0.34 -34.79
N ARG A 263 -23.48 -0.78 -34.21
CA ARG A 263 -24.82 -0.95 -33.60
C ARG A 263 -24.80 -1.00 -32.07
N GLY A 264 -23.63 -0.87 -31.43
CA GLY A 264 -23.48 -0.96 -29.98
C GLY A 264 -22.26 -1.77 -29.55
N ILE A 265 -22.24 -2.21 -28.29
CA ILE A 265 -21.16 -3.02 -27.71
C ILE A 265 -21.58 -4.50 -27.78
N LYS A 266 -20.78 -5.32 -28.47
CA LYS A 266 -20.92 -6.78 -28.44
C LYS A 266 -20.04 -7.32 -27.31
N ILE A 267 -20.64 -8.08 -26.41
CA ILE A 267 -19.95 -8.79 -25.34
C ILE A 267 -19.97 -10.28 -25.71
N THR A 268 -18.80 -10.89 -25.87
CA THR A 268 -18.66 -12.33 -26.08
C THR A 268 -18.20 -12.93 -24.76
N ILE A 269 -19.06 -13.76 -24.17
CA ILE A 269 -18.74 -14.57 -23.01
C ILE A 269 -18.31 -15.92 -23.55
N GLY A 270 -17.13 -16.41 -23.15
CA GLY A 270 -16.66 -17.75 -23.50
C GLY A 270 -17.70 -18.81 -23.15
N GLN A 271 -17.91 -19.81 -24.02
CA GLN A 271 -18.78 -20.93 -23.67
C GLN A 271 -18.03 -21.81 -22.67
N THR A 272 -18.64 -21.97 -21.49
CA THR A 272 -18.19 -22.87 -20.42
C THR A 272 -18.55 -24.31 -20.76
#